data_AF-A0A1M6TGY4-F1
#
_entry.id   AF-A0A1M6TGY4-F1
#
_cell.length_a   1.000
_cell.length_b   1.000
_cell.length_c   1.000
_cell.angle_alpha   90.00
_cell.angle_beta   90.00
_cell.angle_gamma   90.00
#
_symmetry.space_group_name_H-M   'P 1'
#
loop_
_entity.id
_entity.type
_entity.pdbx_description
1 polymer ?
#
loop_
_entity_poly.entity_id
_entity_poly.type
_entity_poly.pdbx_seq_one_letter_code
_entity_poly.pdbx_strand_id
1 'polypeptide(L)' 'MKRQYRDLRDDTKMRISQSLKGRSHSETHKQAISDAMKAYWSTIPYKDEENNESNNQNDETSM' A
#
# COMPACT_ATOMS: atom_id res chain seq x y z
N MET A 1 -4.66 1.63 10.86
CA MET A 1 -3.78 2.74 10.42
C MET A 1 -3.69 2.75 8.89
N LYS A 2 -4.28 3.75 8.23
CA LYS A 2 -4.26 3.90 6.77
C LYS A 2 -3.03 4.72 6.37
N ARG A 3 -2.17 4.18 5.52
CA ARG A 3 -0.91 4.83 5.11
C ARG A 3 -1.20 5.86 4.03
N GLN A 4 -0.97 7.14 4.31
CA GLN A 4 -1.43 8.22 3.42
C GLN A 4 -0.40 8.67 2.38
N TYR A 5 0.90 8.52 2.63
CA TYR A 5 1.92 9.07 1.74
C TYR A 5 3.06 8.09 1.44
N ARG A 6 3.33 7.89 0.15
CA ARG A 6 4.56 7.29 -0.37
C ARG A 6 5.05 8.22 -1.49
N ASP A 7 6.16 8.91 -1.23
CA ASP A 7 6.79 9.84 -2.19
C ASP A 7 7.43 9.06 -3.35
N LEU A 8 6.59 8.61 -4.27
CA LEU A 8 6.96 8.06 -5.56
C LEU A 8 6.31 8.91 -6.65
N ARG A 9 7.06 9.15 -7.72
CA ARG A 9 6.55 9.77 -8.94
C ARG A 9 5.50 8.88 -9.59
N ASP A 10 4.49 9.48 -10.22
CA ASP A 10 3.34 8.75 -10.75
C ASP A 10 3.70 7.84 -11.92
N ASP A 11 4.65 8.26 -12.76
CA ASP A 11 5.23 7.43 -13.83
C ASP A 11 5.81 6.11 -13.29
N THR A 12 6.47 6.19 -12.15
CA THR A 12 7.14 5.06 -11.50
C THR A 12 6.11 4.12 -10.88
N LYS A 13 5.06 4.67 -10.22
CA LYS A 13 3.94 3.88 -9.71
C LYS A 13 3.27 3.09 -10.83
N MET A 14 3.02 3.75 -11.96
CA MET A 14 2.41 3.12 -13.13
C MET A 14 3.28 1.99 -13.69
N ARG A 15 4.58 2.22 -13.88
CA ARG A 15 5.51 1.19 -14.37
C ARG A 15 5.56 -0.03 -13.46
N ILE A 16 5.58 0.19 -12.15
CA ILE A 16 5.54 -0.90 -11.16
C ILE A 16 4.23 -1.67 -11.28
N SER A 17 3.08 -0.97 -11.29
CA SER A 17 1.76 -1.58 -11.42
C SER A 17 1.65 -2.44 -12.69
N GLN A 18 2.08 -1.90 -13.83
CA GLN A 18 2.11 -2.63 -15.11
C GLN A 18 2.99 -3.89 -15.04
N SER A 19 4.18 -3.80 -14.42
CA SER A 19 5.10 -4.93 -14.30
C SER A 19 4.59 -6.05 -13.39
N LEU A 20 3.75 -5.71 -12.41
CA LEU A 20 3.21 -6.66 -11.43
C LEU A 20 1.86 -7.25 -11.88
N LYS A 21 1.23 -6.68 -12.91
CA LYS A 21 -0.06 -7.12 -13.41
C LYS A 21 0.00 -8.59 -13.86
N GLY A 22 -0.95 -9.40 -13.36
CA GLY A 22 -1.09 -10.81 -13.73
C GLY A 22 -0.11 -11.76 -13.02
N ARG A 23 0.75 -11.26 -12.13
CA ARG A 23 1.63 -12.13 -11.34
C ARG A 23 0.87 -12.72 -10.16
N SER A 24 0.84 -14.04 -10.06
CA SER A 24 0.36 -14.75 -8.87
C SER A 24 1.50 -14.98 -7.88
N HIS A 25 1.16 -14.99 -6.60
CA HIS A 25 2.08 -15.26 -5.50
C HIS A 25 1.51 -16.38 -4.64
N SER A 26 2.39 -17.27 -4.16
CA SER A 26 2.01 -18.31 -3.19
C SER A 26 1.56 -17.67 -1.88
N GLU A 27 0.79 -18.41 -1.10
CA GLU A 27 0.30 -17.91 0.19
C GLU A 27 1.45 -17.60 1.16
N THR A 28 2.47 -18.45 1.18
CA THR A 28 3.71 -18.22 1.94
C THR A 28 4.41 -16.92 1.54
N HIS A 29 4.42 -16.59 0.25
CA HIS A 29 5.04 -15.36 -0.23
C HIS A 29 4.25 -14.12 0.20
N LYS A 30 2.91 -14.18 0.17
CA LYS A 30 2.06 -13.09 0.66
C LYS A 30 2.26 -12.85 2.16
N GLN A 31 2.34 -13.91 2.95
CA GLN A 31 2.61 -13.84 4.39
C GLN A 31 3.97 -13.18 4.65
N ALA A 32 5.02 -13.61 3.96
CA ALA A 32 6.36 -13.03 4.09
C ALA A 32 6.38 -11.52 3.74
N ILE A 33 5.67 -11.10 2.68
CA ILE A 33 5.51 -9.67 2.35
C ILE A 33 4.82 -8.93 3.49
N SER A 34 3.73 -9.49 4.02
CA SER A 34 2.96 -8.87 5.12
C SER A 34 3.83 -8.64 6.35
N ASP A 35 4.61 -9.64 6.75
CA ASP A 35 5.44 -9.58 7.94
C ASP A 35 6.64 -8.64 7.77
N ALA A 36 7.31 -8.69 6.61
CA ALA A 36 8.35 -7.73 6.25
C ALA A 36 7.82 -6.28 6.26
N MET A 37 6.60 -6.08 5.78
CA MET A 37 5.95 -4.78 5.77
C MET A 37 5.58 -4.33 7.19
N LYS A 38 5.11 -5.21 8.08
CA LYS A 38 4.88 -4.82 9.48
C LYS A 38 6.18 -4.41 10.16
N ALA A 39 7.26 -5.20 9.96
CA ALA A 39 8.57 -4.92 10.52
C ALA A 39 9.14 -3.57 10.05
N TYR A 40 9.14 -3.32 8.74
CA TYR A 40 9.63 -2.04 8.19
C TYR A 40 8.88 -0.82 8.74
N TRP A 41 7.57 -0.91 8.93
CA TRP A 41 6.81 0.24 9.45
C TRP A 41 6.94 0.40 10.95
N SER A 42 7.25 -0.66 11.70
CA SER A 42 7.55 -0.54 13.14
C SER A 42 8.79 0.32 13.43
N THR A 43 9.71 0.43 12.45
CA THR A 43 10.92 1.26 12.59
C THR A 43 10.72 2.73 12.22
N ILE A 44 9.57 3.09 11.64
CA ILE A 44 9.27 4.47 11.27
C ILE A 44 8.43 5.07 12.40
N PRO A 45 8.91 6.14 13.08
CA PRO A 45 8.16 6.76 14.16
C PRO A 45 6.82 7.32 13.65
N TYR A 46 5.78 7.16 14.47
CA TYR A 46 4.46 7.70 14.18
C TYR A 46 4.55 9.23 14.12
N LYS A 47 4.05 9.85 13.06
CA LYS A 47 3.83 11.30 13.05
C LYS A 47 2.49 11.53 13.72
N ASP A 48 2.48 12.25 14.84
CA ASP A 48 1.29 12.49 15.65
C ASP A 48 0.11 12.93 14.76
N GLU A 49 -1.06 12.29 14.97
CA GLU A 49 -2.26 12.54 14.19
C GLU A 49 -2.78 13.96 14.45
N GLU A 50 -2.47 14.90 13.56
CA GLU A 50 -3.29 16.08 13.42
C GLU A 50 -4.17 15.94 12.17
N ASN A 51 -5.45 15.75 12.44
CA ASN A 51 -6.63 15.70 11.56
C ASN A 51 -6.93 14.40 10.79
N ASN A 52 -7.80 13.62 11.43
CA ASN A 52 -8.78 12.74 10.80
C ASN A 52 -9.70 13.53 9.86
N GLU A 53 -9.58 13.35 8.55
CA GLU A 53 -10.75 13.37 7.65
C GLU A 53 -10.63 12.26 6.60
N SER A 54 -11.32 11.16 6.91
CA SER A 54 -11.62 10.07 6.01
C SER A 54 -12.61 10.53 4.93
N ASN A 55 -12.14 10.69 3.70
CA ASN A 55 -13.01 10.55 2.53
C ASN A 55 -12.50 9.38 1.68
N ASN A 56 -13.24 8.29 1.71
CA ASN A 56 -13.04 7.10 0.91
C ASN A 56 -14.30 6.93 0.06
N GLN A 57 -14.37 7.68 -1.04
CA GLN A 57 -15.25 7.34 -2.16
C GLN A 57 -14.34 6.89 -3.28
N ASN A 58 -14.45 5.62 -3.63
CA ASN A 58 -14.28 5.13 -4.99
C ASN A 58 -15.13 3.87 -5.05
N ASP A 59 -16.38 4.13 -5.41
CA ASP A 59 -17.46 3.18 -5.54
C ASP A 59 -17.13 2.08 -6.56
N GLU A 60 -17.64 0.91 -6.22
CA GLU A 60 -17.96 -0.25 -7.04
C GLU A 60 -17.99 0.04 -8.55
N THR A 61 -17.06 -0.55 -9.31
CA THR A 61 -17.36 -0.91 -10.70
C THR A 61 -17.68 -2.40 -10.72
N SER A 62 -18.97 -2.69 -10.60
CA SER A 62 -19.58 -4.00 -10.86
C SER A 62 -19.19 -4.47 -12.27
N MET A 63 -18.76 -5.73 -12.39
CA MET A 63 -19.03 -6.53 -13.59
C MET A 63 -20.44 -7.11 -13.49
#